data_AF-A0A1H1VM48-F1
#
_entry.id   AF-A0A1H1VM48-F1
#
_cell.length_a   1.000
_cell.length_b   1.000
_cell.length_c   1.000
_cell.angle_alpha   90.00
_cell.angle_beta   90.00
_cell.angle_gamma   90.00
#
_symmetry.space_group_name_H-M   'P 1'
#
loop_
_entity.id
_entity.type
_entity.pdbx_description
1 polymer ?
#
loop_
_entity_poly.entity_id
_entity_poly.type
_entity_poly.pdbx_seq_one_letter_code
_entity_poly.pdbx_strand_id
1 'polypeptide(L)'
;MDIPVIQQAKIQAQVLVPLLKALQAELGEERANALVRGALGDTYRRYGEAFWRTKNEKNLGKFMSSAFATYARENALDYNVIEQSQDAFEIDVTGCRYAEFYKELGEPELGFLLVCTADFATSEGFGPDIKLTRTQTIMQGASHCDFRYRRLKATG
;
A
#
# COMPACT_ATOMS: atom_id res chain seq x y z
N MET A 1 8.99 -19.25 7.57
CA MET A 1 8.94 -17.86 8.10
C MET A 1 9.14 -16.95 6.91
N ASP A 2 8.08 -16.27 6.51
CA ASP A 2 8.12 -15.41 5.32
C ASP A 2 8.76 -14.07 5.66
N ILE A 3 9.62 -13.59 4.76
CA ILE A 3 10.33 -12.31 4.86
C ILE A 3 9.30 -11.18 5.12
N PRO A 4 9.47 -10.32 6.15
CA PRO A 4 8.58 -9.19 6.37
C PRO A 4 8.49 -8.25 5.17
N VAL A 5 7.32 -7.64 4.95
CA VAL A 5 7.05 -6.84 3.74
C VAL A 5 8.04 -5.67 3.61
N ILE A 6 8.41 -5.04 4.73
CA ILE A 6 9.43 -3.97 4.74
C ILE A 6 10.79 -4.47 4.24
N GLN A 7 11.20 -5.68 4.60
CA GLN A 7 12.46 -6.26 4.13
C GLN A 7 12.37 -6.61 2.64
N GLN A 8 11.22 -7.13 2.19
CA GLN A 8 10.99 -7.36 0.76
C GLN A 8 11.09 -6.06 -0.03
N ALA A 9 10.46 -4.98 0.43
CA ALA A 9 10.51 -3.67 -0.21
C ALA A 9 11.95 -3.13 -0.28
N LYS A 10 12.72 -3.24 0.81
CA LYS A 10 14.13 -2.83 0.84
C LYS A 10 14.99 -3.62 -0.12
N ILE A 11 14.80 -4.95 -0.20
CA ILE A 11 15.52 -5.82 -1.13
C ILE A 11 15.16 -5.48 -2.58
N GLN A 12 13.86 -5.34 -2.88
CA GLN A 12 13.37 -5.02 -4.22
C GLN A 12 13.87 -3.65 -4.68
N ALA A 13 13.93 -2.65 -3.79
CA ALA A 13 14.40 -1.31 -4.12
C ALA A 13 15.83 -1.30 -4.67
N GLN A 14 16.72 -2.18 -4.19
CA GLN A 14 18.12 -2.27 -4.67
C GLN A 14 18.21 -2.57 -6.17
N VAL A 15 17.20 -3.22 -6.74
CA VAL A 15 17.14 -3.57 -8.17
C VAL A 15 16.19 -2.65 -8.92
N LEU A 16 15.00 -2.38 -8.36
CA LEU A 16 13.96 -1.61 -9.03
C LEU A 16 14.32 -0.13 -9.16
N VAL A 17 14.95 0.48 -8.17
CA VAL A 17 15.33 1.90 -8.23
C VAL A 17 16.26 2.19 -9.42
N PRO A 18 17.44 1.55 -9.58
CA PRO A 18 18.31 1.85 -10.72
C PRO A 18 17.66 1.50 -12.06
N LEU A 19 16.85 0.45 -12.13
CA LEU A 19 16.10 0.09 -13.34
C LEU A 19 15.09 1.18 -13.72
N LEU A 20 14.30 1.67 -12.77
CA LEU A 20 13.32 2.72 -12.99
C LEU A 20 14.00 4.02 -13.41
N LYS A 21 15.13 4.39 -12.78
CA LYS A 21 15.89 5.59 -13.19
C LYS A 21 16.41 5.47 -14.62
N ALA A 22 16.86 4.28 -15.04
CA ALA A 22 17.25 4.04 -16.43
C ALA A 22 16.05 4.18 -17.38
N LEU A 23 14.89 3.64 -17.02
CA LEU A 23 13.65 3.80 -17.82
C LEU A 23 13.21 5.27 -17.90
N GLN A 24 13.31 6.02 -16.80
CA GLN A 24 12.98 7.45 -16.77
C GLN A 24 13.94 8.26 -17.64
N ALA A 25 15.24 7.93 -17.62
CA ALA A 25 16.23 8.59 -18.47
C ALA A 25 15.96 8.36 -19.97
N GLU A 26 15.50 7.16 -20.35
CA GLU A 26 15.23 6.80 -21.75
C GLU A 26 13.86 7.29 -22.25
N LEU A 27 12.81 7.15 -21.44
CA LEU A 27 11.42 7.36 -21.87
C LEU A 27 10.82 8.68 -21.38
N GLY A 28 11.52 9.39 -20.50
CA GLY A 28 10.96 10.48 -19.71
C GLY A 28 10.19 9.95 -18.48
N GLU A 29 10.20 10.75 -17.41
CA GLU A 29 9.66 10.38 -16.12
C GLU A 29 8.18 9.99 -16.16
N GLU A 30 7.34 10.82 -16.78
CA GLU A 30 5.89 10.61 -16.84
C GLU A 30 5.55 9.27 -17.49
N ARG A 31 6.13 9.00 -18.66
CA ARG A 31 5.88 7.78 -19.44
C ARG A 31 6.40 6.53 -18.73
N ALA A 32 7.61 6.59 -18.17
CA ALA A 32 8.18 5.48 -17.42
C ALA A 32 7.33 5.16 -16.18
N ASN A 33 6.96 6.18 -15.40
CA ASN A 33 6.16 5.99 -14.19
C ASN A 33 4.74 5.49 -14.51
N ALA A 34 4.12 5.94 -15.62
CA ALA A 34 2.83 5.43 -16.07
C ALA A 34 2.89 3.94 -16.44
N LEU A 35 3.93 3.52 -17.16
CA LEU A 35 4.15 2.12 -17.52
C LEU A 35 4.31 1.25 -16.27
N VAL A 36 5.13 1.69 -15.31
CA VAL A 36 5.33 0.98 -14.05
C VAL A 36 4.04 0.90 -13.25
N ARG A 37 3.27 2.00 -13.14
CA ARG A 37 1.96 2.00 -12.46
C ARG A 37 1.01 0.97 -13.06
N GLY A 38 0.93 0.88 -14.39
CA GLY A 38 0.11 -0.12 -15.06
C GLY A 38 0.55 -1.55 -14.74
N ALA A 39 1.84 -1.84 -14.94
CA ALA A 39 2.38 -3.20 -14.76
C ALA A 39 2.29 -3.69 -13.29
N LEU A 40 2.63 -2.84 -12.33
CA LEU A 40 2.56 -3.19 -10.91
C LEU A 40 1.12 -3.17 -10.40
N GLY A 41 0.28 -2.26 -10.89
CA GLY A 41 -1.15 -2.19 -10.55
C GLY A 41 -1.86 -3.52 -10.79
N ASP A 42 -1.68 -4.13 -11.96
CA ASP A 42 -2.27 -5.44 -12.26
C ASP A 42 -1.74 -6.57 -11.36
N THR A 43 -0.48 -6.46 -10.92
CA THR A 43 0.11 -7.43 -10.00
C THR A 43 -0.48 -7.29 -8.59
N TYR A 44 -0.54 -6.08 -8.05
CA TYR A 44 -1.13 -5.82 -6.74
C TYR A 44 -2.62 -6.10 -6.69
N ARG A 45 -3.36 -5.84 -7.78
CA ARG A 45 -4.77 -6.22 -7.90
C ARG A 45 -4.96 -7.72 -7.74
N ARG A 46 -4.15 -8.54 -8.42
CA ARG A 46 -4.19 -10.01 -8.27
C ARG A 46 -3.85 -10.48 -6.86
N TYR A 47 -2.93 -9.80 -6.17
CA TYR A 47 -2.65 -10.07 -4.76
C TYR A 47 -3.85 -9.73 -3.87
N GLY A 48 -4.49 -8.59 -4.10
CA GLY A 48 -5.73 -8.20 -3.44
C GLY A 48 -6.85 -9.23 -3.64
N GLU A 49 -7.06 -9.69 -4.87
CA GLU A 49 -8.05 -10.72 -5.20
C GLU A 49 -7.77 -12.04 -4.48
N ALA A 50 -6.52 -12.50 -4.48
CA ALA A 50 -6.12 -13.72 -3.80
C ALA A 50 -6.35 -13.60 -2.29
N PHE A 51 -5.95 -12.46 -1.70
CA PHE A 51 -6.13 -12.18 -0.28
C PHE A 51 -7.61 -12.08 0.12
N TRP A 52 -8.43 -11.48 -0.74
CA TRP A 52 -9.86 -11.37 -0.48
C TRP A 52 -10.62 -12.69 -0.62
N ARG A 53 -10.20 -13.57 -1.54
CA ARG A 53 -10.82 -14.89 -1.73
C ARG A 53 -10.53 -15.87 -0.60
N THR A 54 -9.35 -15.78 0.01
CA THR A 54 -8.93 -16.70 1.09
C THR A 54 -9.42 -16.25 2.47
N LYS A 55 -10.05 -15.08 2.58
CA LYS A 55 -10.55 -14.58 3.85
C LYS A 55 -11.67 -15.47 4.39
N ASN A 56 -11.59 -15.79 5.68
CA ASN A 56 -12.67 -16.44 6.42
C ASN A 56 -13.35 -15.47 7.42
N GLU A 57 -13.08 -14.18 7.29
CA GLU A 57 -13.58 -13.12 8.17
C GLU A 57 -14.59 -12.25 7.42
N LYS A 58 -15.80 -12.13 7.97
CA LYS A 58 -16.89 -11.32 7.40
C LYS A 58 -16.82 -9.87 7.85
N ASN A 59 -16.29 -9.63 9.05
CA ASN A 59 -16.10 -8.31 9.63
C ASN A 59 -14.93 -7.59 8.95
N LEU A 60 -15.22 -6.52 8.20
CA LEU A 60 -14.20 -5.79 7.45
C LEU A 60 -13.11 -5.24 8.37
N GLY A 61 -13.49 -4.65 9.51
CA GLY A 61 -12.57 -4.12 10.51
C GLY A 61 -11.53 -5.13 10.98
N LYS A 62 -11.96 -6.34 11.34
CA LYS A 62 -11.07 -7.43 11.77
C LYS A 62 -10.17 -7.91 10.65
N PHE A 63 -10.72 -8.10 9.45
CA PHE A 63 -9.95 -8.52 8.29
C PHE A 63 -8.84 -7.52 7.95
N MET A 64 -9.19 -6.24 7.82
CA MET A 64 -8.23 -5.19 7.47
C MET A 64 -7.21 -4.95 8.58
N SER A 65 -7.59 -5.04 9.85
CA SER A 65 -6.65 -4.96 10.97
C SER A 65 -5.56 -6.05 10.90
N SER A 66 -5.95 -7.30 10.62
CA SER A 66 -5.00 -8.41 10.43
C SER A 66 -4.11 -8.21 9.21
N ALA A 67 -4.70 -7.77 8.09
CA ALA A 67 -3.96 -7.44 6.88
C ALA A 67 -2.91 -6.36 7.14
N PHE A 68 -3.32 -5.26 7.78
CA PHE A 68 -2.46 -4.11 8.07
C PHE A 68 -1.32 -4.46 9.04
N ALA A 69 -1.59 -5.32 10.03
CA ALA A 69 -0.56 -5.82 10.94
C ALA A 69 0.59 -6.54 10.20
N THR A 70 0.31 -7.16 9.05
CA THR A 70 1.35 -7.80 8.22
C THR A 70 2.34 -6.79 7.65
N TYR A 71 1.85 -5.60 7.25
CA TYR A 71 2.65 -4.49 6.72
C TYR A 71 3.38 -3.71 7.82
N ALA A 72 2.84 -3.71 9.04
CA ALA A 72 3.41 -3.07 10.22
C ALA A 72 4.47 -3.90 10.96
N ARG A 73 4.71 -5.16 10.55
CA ARG A 73 5.74 -6.03 11.14
C ARG A 73 7.11 -5.34 11.19
N GLU A 74 7.91 -5.69 12.19
CA GLU A 74 9.21 -5.06 12.48
C GLU A 74 9.12 -3.55 12.74
N ASN A 75 8.02 -3.10 13.37
CA ASN A 75 7.74 -1.69 13.64
C ASN A 75 7.79 -0.83 12.37
N ALA A 76 7.42 -1.41 11.22
CA ALA A 76 7.48 -0.71 9.96
C ALA A 76 6.50 0.47 9.89
N LEU A 77 5.40 0.41 10.66
CA LEU A 77 4.37 1.44 10.73
C LEU A 77 3.98 1.70 12.19
N ASP A 78 3.94 2.98 12.58
CA ASP A 78 3.21 3.44 13.77
C ASP A 78 1.86 3.99 13.31
N TYR A 79 0.77 3.58 13.95
CA TYR A 79 -0.57 4.01 13.52
C TYR A 79 -1.58 4.01 14.67
N ASN A 80 -2.61 4.83 14.53
CA ASN A 80 -3.75 4.91 15.43
C ASN A 80 -4.99 4.35 14.73
N VAL A 81 -5.76 3.53 15.44
CA VAL A 81 -7.06 3.04 14.94
C VAL A 81 -8.14 4.05 15.31
N ILE A 82 -8.88 4.51 14.30
CA ILE A 82 -9.98 5.47 14.42
C ILE A 82 -11.32 4.73 14.45
N GLU A 83 -11.51 3.79 13.53
CA GLU A 83 -12.71 2.94 13.47
C GLU A 83 -12.32 1.50 13.14
N GLN A 84 -12.93 0.55 13.86
CA GLN A 84 -12.90 -0.87 13.53
C GLN A 84 -14.28 -1.45 13.76
N SER A 85 -15.06 -1.60 12.68
CA SER A 85 -16.46 -2.04 12.74
C SER A 85 -16.71 -3.17 11.73
N GLN A 86 -17.97 -3.64 11.66
CA GLN A 86 -18.37 -4.66 10.69
C GLN A 86 -18.08 -4.25 9.24
N ASP A 87 -18.18 -2.96 8.94
CA ASP A 87 -18.18 -2.41 7.58
C ASP A 87 -17.12 -1.32 7.37
N ALA A 88 -16.26 -1.06 8.36
CA ALA A 88 -15.20 -0.06 8.23
C ALA A 88 -13.91 -0.44 8.96
N PHE A 89 -12.81 0.04 8.40
CA PHE A 89 -11.51 0.10 9.06
C PHE A 89 -10.82 1.41 8.72
N GLU A 90 -10.60 2.25 9.72
CA GLU A 90 -10.01 3.58 9.56
C GLU A 90 -8.82 3.74 10.49
N ILE A 91 -7.69 4.16 9.94
CA ILE A 91 -6.45 4.37 10.68
C ILE A 91 -5.69 5.58 10.16
N ASP A 92 -4.92 6.21 11.04
CA ASP A 92 -3.88 7.16 10.65
C ASP A 92 -2.50 6.56 10.92
N VAL A 93 -1.69 6.44 9.87
CA VAL A 93 -0.28 6.08 10.01
C VAL A 93 0.50 7.34 10.32
N THR A 94 1.18 7.37 11.47
CA THR A 94 1.94 8.53 11.98
C THR A 94 3.45 8.34 11.91
N GLY A 95 3.93 7.11 11.71
CA GLY A 95 5.34 6.78 11.46
C GLY A 95 5.46 5.70 10.39
N CYS A 96 6.38 5.86 9.44
CA CYS A 96 6.46 4.99 8.26
C CYS A 96 7.90 4.73 7.82
N ARG A 97 8.39 3.52 8.13
CA ARG A 97 9.79 3.12 7.83
C ARG A 97 10.01 2.87 6.34
N TYR A 98 8.94 2.61 5.59
CA TYR A 98 9.00 2.59 4.13
C TYR A 98 9.34 4.00 3.59
N ALA A 99 8.66 5.03 4.10
CA ALA A 99 8.89 6.41 3.69
C ALA A 99 10.26 6.91 4.14
N GLU A 100 10.68 6.61 5.37
CA GLU A 100 12.02 6.91 5.87
C GLU A 100 13.10 6.31 4.97
N PHE A 101 12.97 5.02 4.64
CA PHE A 101 13.91 4.32 3.79
C PHE A 101 14.07 4.96 2.40
N TYR A 102 12.96 5.22 1.69
CA TYR A 102 13.03 5.84 0.37
C TYR A 102 13.51 7.29 0.42
N LYS A 103 13.25 8.00 1.52
CA LYS A 103 13.82 9.34 1.76
C LYS A 103 15.33 9.28 1.96
N GLU A 104 15.84 8.32 2.74
CA GLU A 104 17.28 8.09 2.93
C GLU A 104 17.98 7.71 1.63
N LEU A 105 17.30 6.96 0.75
CA LEU A 105 17.77 6.67 -0.60
C LEU A 105 17.79 7.89 -1.53
N GLY A 106 17.11 8.98 -1.16
CA GLY A 106 16.91 10.15 -2.03
C GLY A 106 15.85 9.93 -3.12
N GLU A 107 14.97 8.93 -2.96
CA GLU A 107 14.01 8.49 -3.98
C GLU A 107 12.55 8.42 -3.46
N PRO A 108 12.02 9.47 -2.80
CA PRO A 108 10.67 9.43 -2.24
C PRO A 108 9.57 9.24 -3.30
N GLU A 109 9.74 9.82 -4.50
CA GLU A 109 8.78 9.67 -5.60
C GLU A 109 8.72 8.22 -6.12
N LEU A 110 9.87 7.54 -6.20
CA LEU A 110 9.91 6.12 -6.53
C LEU A 110 9.35 5.27 -5.39
N GLY A 111 9.57 5.68 -4.14
CA GLY A 111 8.93 5.05 -2.98
C GLY A 111 7.42 5.13 -3.04
N PHE A 112 6.86 6.28 -3.43
CA PHE A 112 5.43 6.44 -3.61
C PHE A 112 4.89 5.52 -4.71
N LEU A 113 5.59 5.49 -5.85
CA LEU A 113 5.26 4.64 -7.01
C LEU A 113 5.34 3.14 -6.71
N LEU A 114 6.33 2.70 -5.95
CA LEU A 114 6.57 1.27 -5.70
C LEU A 114 5.79 0.74 -4.50
N VAL A 115 5.55 1.57 -3.48
CA VAL A 115 4.94 1.15 -2.22
C VAL A 115 3.55 1.73 -2.07
N CYS A 116 3.40 3.06 -2.06
CA CYS A 116 2.12 3.68 -1.68
C CYS A 116 1.01 3.45 -2.70
N THR A 117 1.29 3.45 -4.01
CA THR A 117 0.23 3.22 -5.01
C THR A 117 -0.30 1.79 -5.00
N ALA A 118 0.48 0.83 -4.47
CA ALA A 118 0.07 -0.57 -4.33
C ALA A 118 -1.21 -0.72 -3.48
N ASP A 119 -1.43 0.18 -2.52
CA ASP A 119 -2.56 0.11 -1.60
C ASP A 119 -3.92 0.22 -2.33
N PHE A 120 -4.00 1.10 -3.33
CA PHE A 120 -5.22 1.26 -4.14
C PHE A 120 -5.46 0.05 -5.03
N ALA A 121 -4.43 -0.38 -5.77
CA ALA A 121 -4.54 -1.55 -6.64
C ALA A 121 -4.89 -2.83 -5.85
N THR A 122 -4.31 -3.01 -4.67
CA THR A 122 -4.66 -4.11 -3.76
C THR A 122 -6.12 -3.99 -3.30
N SER A 123 -6.57 -2.80 -2.93
CA SER A 123 -7.97 -2.57 -2.54
C SER A 123 -8.96 -2.81 -3.67
N GLU A 124 -8.61 -2.49 -4.92
CA GLU A 124 -9.44 -2.81 -6.10
C GLU A 124 -9.67 -4.31 -6.22
N GLY A 125 -8.65 -5.12 -5.89
CA GLY A 125 -8.75 -6.58 -5.92
C GLY A 125 -9.73 -7.16 -4.90
N PHE A 126 -10.14 -6.40 -3.88
CA PHE A 126 -11.18 -6.83 -2.93
C PHE A 126 -12.59 -6.81 -3.55
N GLY A 127 -12.74 -6.21 -4.72
CA GLY A 127 -14.01 -6.12 -5.43
C GLY A 127 -14.76 -4.81 -5.15
N PRO A 128 -15.86 -4.57 -5.90
CA PRO A 128 -16.50 -3.27 -6.01
C PRO A 128 -17.21 -2.81 -4.73
N ASP A 129 -17.46 -3.71 -3.79
CA ASP A 129 -18.18 -3.39 -2.56
C ASP A 129 -17.25 -2.81 -1.47
N ILE A 130 -15.92 -2.79 -1.69
CA ILE A 130 -14.96 -2.20 -0.76
C ILE A 130 -14.29 -1.00 -1.40
N LYS A 131 -14.28 0.11 -0.68
CA LYS A 131 -13.61 1.35 -1.10
C LYS A 131 -12.53 1.71 -0.10
N LEU A 132 -11.31 1.92 -0.62
CA LEU A 132 -10.27 2.67 0.07
C LEU A 132 -10.35 4.14 -0.34
N THR A 133 -10.39 5.03 0.64
CA THR A 133 -10.07 6.45 0.47
C THR A 133 -8.79 6.74 1.24
N ARG A 134 -7.84 7.41 0.59
CA ARG A 134 -6.64 7.98 1.19
C ARG A 134 -6.27 9.22 0.39
N THR A 135 -6.07 10.34 1.07
CA THR A 135 -5.85 11.63 0.42
C THR A 135 -4.40 12.09 0.53
N GLN A 136 -3.64 11.55 1.48
CA GLN A 136 -2.27 11.96 1.77
C GLN A 136 -1.38 10.80 2.19
N THR A 137 -0.07 10.98 2.04
CA THR A 137 0.93 10.01 2.51
C THR A 137 2.14 10.69 3.11
N ILE A 138 2.74 10.07 4.13
CA ILE A 138 4.03 10.48 4.69
C ILE A 138 5.12 10.47 3.61
N MET A 139 5.07 9.52 2.67
CA MET A 139 6.01 9.42 1.54
C MET A 139 6.03 10.70 0.69
N GLN A 140 4.89 11.38 0.56
CA GLN A 140 4.74 12.65 -0.15
C GLN A 140 4.90 13.88 0.77
N GLY A 141 5.38 13.69 2.00
CA GLY A 141 5.67 14.77 2.95
C GLY A 141 4.51 15.19 3.85
N ALA A 142 3.39 14.47 3.86
CA ALA A 142 2.30 14.73 4.79
C ALA A 142 2.65 14.31 6.24
N SER A 143 1.88 14.81 7.21
CA SER A 143 2.06 14.46 8.62
C SER A 143 1.62 13.02 8.96
N HIS A 144 0.71 12.46 8.17
CA HIS A 144 0.21 11.10 8.32
C HIS A 144 -0.32 10.55 6.99
N CYS A 145 -0.56 9.25 6.92
CA CYS A 145 -1.37 8.64 5.87
C CYS A 145 -2.78 8.34 6.43
N ASP A 146 -3.83 8.72 5.72
CA ASP A 146 -5.23 8.63 6.16
C ASP A 146 -5.98 7.47 5.48
N PHE A 147 -5.78 6.24 5.95
CA PHE A 147 -6.46 5.08 5.35
C PHE A 147 -7.90 4.99 5.85
N ARG A 148 -8.86 4.94 4.91
CA ARG A 148 -10.29 4.81 5.18
C ARG A 148 -10.90 3.71 4.31
N TYR A 149 -11.02 2.50 4.86
CA TYR A 149 -11.70 1.39 4.20
C TYR A 149 -13.17 1.34 4.63
N ARG A 150 -14.07 1.27 3.66
CA ARG A 150 -15.52 1.18 3.87
C ARG A 150 -16.15 0.14 2.96
N ARG A 151 -17.15 -0.57 3.47
CA ARG A 151 -18.08 -1.35 2.64
C ARG A 151 -19.16 -0.43 2.08
N LEU A 152 -19.36 -0.44 0.77
CA LEU A 152 -20.32 0.44 0.09
C LEU A 152 -21.76 -0.08 0.13
N LYS A 153 -21.95 -1.39 0.26
CA LYS A 153 -23.27 -2.01 0.43
C LYS A 153 -23.30 -2.71 1.79
N ALA A 154 -24.24 -2.35 2.65
CA ALA A 154 -24.43 -3.03 3.93
C ALA A 154 -24.62 -4.54 3.68
N THR A 155 -23.92 -5.39 4.42
CA THR A 155 -24.28 -6.81 4.47
C THR A 155 -25.61 -6.92 5.21
N GLY A 156 -26.68 -7.22 4.46
CA GLY A 156 -27.95 -7.68 5.03
C GLY A 156 -27.80 -9.01 5.76
#